data_AF-A0A8T5IG92-F1
#
_entry.id   AF-A0A8T5IG92-F1
#
_cell.length_a   1.000
_cell.length_b   1.000
_cell.length_c   1.000
_cell.angle_alpha   90.00
_cell.angle_beta   90.00
_cell.angle_gamma   90.00
#
_symmetry.space_group_name_H-M   'P 1'
#
loop_
_entity.id
_entity.type
_entity.pdbx_description
1 polymer ?
#
loop_
_entity_poly.entity_id
_entity_poly.type
_entity_poly.pdbx_seq_one_letter_code
_entity_poly.pdbx_strand_id
1 'polypeptide(L)'
;MAKWHTWAGGWIGAVAVSSYALLKPLGNAFPDSTLYQTAALIGNAFAIAIILLFFHDRFQTSNPIQRRFPVLYWGRWVAVKLGPLLRQYWFADDLDEKPYSRVTRNWVYSTSKGQNNTIGFGSQVDFDSVGTCTVMPAMFKKKENQTGEYKRVIGEATGVGKTVTMDHFVNISAMSYGSLSANAISALNKGAGKAGIMHNTGEGGYSPYHQKGGDAIWQIGTGKFGCRNEDGTFSDEAFKDVAANDGIKMIELKMMQGAKPGKGGILPKEKITEEIARIRKVPMAKDVMSPPRHAEFDDLAGLFDFLDLLRSLCDKPVGIKLVAGHVEEIEAIAEAIAAEPGRGPDFISIDGGEGGTGAAPLVLASHAGVPMKQGVAMMDWALRKKGVRDKVHIFASGRIATPIDVAVAMSLGADGVNIARGFMLALGCIQALDCNSNHCPTGIATQSKSLQKALHVDGAAERVANYAKTLEKEVYMLCHSCGYTSPDQFTSDDIMVVTSPGHLDYLSELYLVSANEASQERSAAIKKGMTVGEMKASS
;
A
#
# COMPACT_ATOMS: atom_id res chain seq x y z
N MET A 1 -38.51 -22.70 1.86
CA MET A 1 -38.36 -22.88 0.39
C MET A 1 -39.69 -22.97 -0.34
N ALA A 2 -40.70 -23.73 0.13
CA ALA A 2 -42.04 -23.76 -0.51
C ALA A 2 -42.77 -22.39 -0.55
N LYS A 3 -42.54 -21.51 0.43
CA LYS A 3 -43.16 -20.16 0.50
C LYS A 3 -42.60 -19.15 -0.51
N TRP A 4 -41.48 -19.44 -1.18
CA TRP A 4 -40.80 -18.48 -2.05
C TRP A 4 -41.24 -18.59 -3.52
N HIS A 5 -41.63 -19.79 -3.98
CA HIS A 5 -42.22 -19.98 -5.31
C HIS A 5 -43.57 -19.29 -5.42
N THR A 6 -44.37 -19.33 -4.35
CA THR A 6 -45.62 -18.57 -4.22
C THR A 6 -45.38 -17.06 -4.16
N TRP A 7 -44.27 -16.62 -3.54
CA TRP A 7 -43.92 -15.20 -3.47
C TRP A 7 -43.41 -14.65 -4.81
N ALA A 8 -42.55 -15.40 -5.52
CA ALA A 8 -42.04 -15.00 -6.84
C ALA A 8 -43.10 -15.09 -7.94
N GLY A 9 -43.95 -16.13 -7.93
CA GLY A 9 -45.13 -16.19 -8.79
C GLY A 9 -46.11 -15.07 -8.47
N GLY A 10 -46.25 -14.72 -7.18
CA GLY A 10 -47.01 -13.56 -6.72
C GLY A 10 -46.44 -12.22 -7.21
N TRP A 11 -45.12 -12.06 -7.25
CA TRP A 11 -44.46 -10.85 -7.77
C TRP A 11 -44.55 -10.74 -9.29
N ILE A 12 -44.35 -11.83 -10.03
CA ILE A 12 -44.51 -11.83 -11.50
C ILE A 12 -45.98 -11.57 -11.84
N GLY A 13 -46.92 -12.19 -11.12
CA GLY A 13 -48.34 -11.91 -11.22
C GLY A 13 -48.69 -10.48 -10.85
N ALA A 14 -48.11 -9.94 -9.77
CA ALA A 14 -48.33 -8.57 -9.33
C ALA A 14 -47.72 -7.54 -10.30
N VAL A 15 -46.58 -7.83 -10.92
CA VAL A 15 -45.97 -6.97 -11.95
C VAL A 15 -46.77 -7.04 -13.25
N ALA A 16 -47.27 -8.20 -13.65
CA ALA A 16 -48.16 -8.33 -14.80
C ALA A 16 -49.50 -7.62 -14.56
N VAL A 17 -50.09 -7.79 -13.38
CA VAL A 17 -51.34 -7.12 -12.98
C VAL A 17 -51.14 -5.63 -12.76
N SER A 18 -50.02 -5.19 -12.18
CA SER A 18 -49.72 -3.76 -12.00
C SER A 18 -49.40 -3.10 -13.33
N SER A 19 -48.68 -3.76 -14.24
CA SER A 19 -48.44 -3.27 -15.59
C SER A 19 -49.75 -3.15 -16.36
N TYR A 20 -50.62 -4.16 -16.27
CA TYR A 20 -51.97 -4.11 -16.85
C TYR A 20 -52.84 -3.02 -16.20
N ALA A 21 -52.78 -2.85 -14.88
CA ALA A 21 -53.53 -1.85 -14.13
C ALA A 21 -53.00 -0.42 -14.28
N LEU A 22 -51.72 -0.22 -14.61
CA LEU A 22 -51.13 1.07 -14.98
C LEU A 22 -51.45 1.42 -16.45
N LEU A 23 -51.44 0.43 -17.34
CA LEU A 23 -51.74 0.62 -18.75
C LEU A 23 -53.24 0.81 -19.01
N LYS A 24 -54.13 0.17 -18.24
CA LYS A 24 -55.59 0.23 -18.45
C LYS A 24 -56.21 1.64 -18.29
N PRO A 25 -55.86 2.46 -17.28
CA PRO A 25 -56.30 3.85 -17.18
C PRO A 25 -55.76 4.73 -18.31
N LEU A 26 -54.49 4.52 -18.72
CA LEU A 26 -53.85 5.24 -19.83
C LEU A 26 -54.49 4.89 -21.19
N GLY A 27 -54.84 3.61 -21.40
CA GLY A 27 -55.55 3.15 -22.59
C GLY A 27 -56.99 3.63 -22.68
N ASN A 28 -57.66 3.84 -21.53
CA ASN A 28 -59.00 4.44 -21.48
C ASN A 28 -58.96 5.96 -21.67
N ALA A 29 -57.91 6.64 -21.22
CA ALA A 29 -57.76 8.09 -21.32
C ALA A 29 -57.25 8.56 -22.70
N PHE A 30 -56.45 7.74 -23.39
CA PHE A 30 -55.83 8.10 -24.68
C PHE A 30 -55.79 6.91 -25.66
N PRO A 31 -56.95 6.52 -26.23
CA PRO A 31 -57.09 5.31 -27.06
C PRO A 31 -56.21 5.33 -28.32
N ASP A 32 -55.98 6.51 -28.89
CA ASP A 32 -55.24 6.73 -30.14
C ASP A 32 -53.87 7.41 -29.94
N SER A 33 -53.32 7.38 -28.72
CA SER A 33 -52.01 8.00 -28.50
C SER A 33 -50.86 7.07 -28.88
N THR A 34 -49.94 7.61 -29.69
CA THR A 34 -48.63 7.00 -30.00
C THR A 34 -47.88 6.58 -28.72
N LEU A 35 -48.13 7.27 -27.60
CA LEU A 35 -47.51 7.02 -26.31
C LEU A 35 -48.00 5.72 -25.64
N TYR A 36 -49.31 5.42 -25.68
CA TYR A 36 -49.86 4.17 -25.15
C TYR A 36 -49.37 2.95 -25.97
N GLN A 37 -49.41 3.05 -27.30
CA GLN A 37 -48.91 1.99 -28.18
C GLN A 37 -47.40 1.77 -27.98
N THR A 38 -46.63 2.84 -27.81
CA THR A 38 -45.18 2.76 -27.50
C THR A 38 -44.93 2.12 -26.14
N ALA A 39 -45.68 2.50 -25.10
CA ALA A 39 -45.55 1.93 -23.76
C ALA A 39 -45.94 0.43 -23.73
N ALA A 40 -47.01 0.05 -24.42
CA ALA A 40 -47.42 -1.35 -24.55
C ALA A 40 -46.39 -2.18 -25.33
N LEU A 41 -45.81 -1.62 -26.39
CA LEU A 41 -44.76 -2.27 -27.18
C LEU A 41 -43.47 -2.46 -26.36
N ILE A 42 -43.06 -1.46 -25.58
CA ILE A 42 -41.93 -1.56 -24.65
C ILE A 42 -42.20 -2.63 -23.57
N GLY A 43 -43.40 -2.62 -22.97
CA GLY A 43 -43.79 -3.60 -21.96
C GLY A 43 -43.78 -5.03 -22.49
N ASN A 44 -44.33 -5.25 -23.69
CA ASN A 44 -44.32 -6.56 -24.35
C ASN A 44 -42.89 -7.01 -24.73
N ALA A 45 -42.07 -6.11 -25.28
CA ALA A 45 -40.67 -6.41 -25.59
C ALA A 45 -39.88 -6.80 -24.32
N PHE A 46 -40.13 -6.11 -23.20
CA PHE A 46 -39.52 -6.43 -21.91
C PHE A 46 -39.97 -7.81 -21.38
N ALA A 47 -41.26 -8.13 -21.48
CA ALA A 47 -41.78 -9.44 -21.09
C ALA A 47 -41.17 -10.58 -21.93
N ILE A 48 -41.08 -10.40 -23.24
CA ILE A 48 -40.43 -11.36 -24.15
C ILE A 48 -38.96 -11.52 -23.79
N ALA A 49 -38.23 -10.43 -23.52
CA ALA A 49 -36.83 -10.49 -23.10
C ALA A 49 -36.63 -11.28 -21.80
N ILE A 50 -37.53 -11.11 -20.81
CA ILE A 50 -37.50 -11.89 -19.56
C ILE A 50 -37.76 -13.37 -19.83
N ILE A 51 -38.70 -13.72 -20.71
CA ILE A 51 -38.99 -15.12 -21.07
C ILE A 51 -37.79 -15.77 -21.77
N LEU A 52 -37.18 -15.06 -22.73
CA LEU A 52 -35.97 -15.53 -23.40
C LEU A 52 -34.81 -15.71 -22.40
N LEU A 53 -34.63 -14.74 -21.50
CA LEU A 53 -33.64 -14.82 -20.43
C LEU A 53 -33.89 -15.99 -19.48
N PHE A 54 -35.15 -16.25 -19.13
CA PHE A 54 -35.55 -17.39 -18.31
C PHE A 54 -35.14 -18.72 -18.94
N PHE A 55 -35.43 -18.91 -20.24
CA PHE A 55 -35.04 -20.13 -20.94
C PHE A 55 -33.53 -20.23 -21.09
N HIS A 56 -32.84 -19.14 -21.43
CA HIS A 56 -31.38 -19.09 -21.46
C HIS A 56 -30.77 -19.53 -20.12
N ASP A 57 -31.22 -18.93 -19.02
CA ASP A 57 -30.74 -19.23 -17.67
C ASP A 57 -31.06 -20.68 -17.24
N ARG A 58 -32.21 -21.23 -17.65
CA ARG A 58 -32.66 -22.59 -17.27
C ARG A 58 -31.92 -23.70 -18.01
N PHE A 59 -31.45 -23.42 -19.22
CA PHE A 59 -30.75 -24.38 -20.09
C PHE A 59 -29.24 -24.26 -20.06
N GLN A 60 -28.66 -23.16 -19.59
CA GLN A 60 -27.22 -23.10 -19.36
C GLN A 60 -26.76 -24.12 -18.30
N THR A 61 -25.53 -24.61 -18.45
CA THR A 61 -24.98 -25.72 -17.65
C THR A 61 -23.83 -25.31 -16.72
N SER A 62 -23.33 -24.08 -16.82
CA SER A 62 -22.12 -23.62 -16.13
C SER A 62 -22.36 -23.13 -14.69
N ASN A 63 -23.50 -22.49 -14.41
CA ASN A 63 -23.80 -21.90 -13.10
C ASN A 63 -25.05 -22.52 -12.47
N PRO A 64 -24.91 -23.35 -11.42
CA PRO A 64 -26.04 -24.00 -10.76
C PRO A 64 -27.06 -23.02 -10.16
N ILE A 65 -26.63 -21.85 -9.70
CA ILE A 65 -27.51 -20.85 -9.07
C ILE A 65 -28.36 -20.15 -10.15
N GLN A 66 -27.73 -19.74 -11.26
CA GLN A 66 -28.44 -19.17 -12.41
C GLN A 66 -29.46 -20.15 -12.99
N ARG A 67 -29.11 -21.44 -13.05
CA ARG A 67 -30.00 -22.52 -13.53
C ARG A 67 -31.18 -22.77 -12.59
N ARG A 68 -30.94 -22.72 -11.28
CA ARG A 68 -31.97 -22.99 -10.27
C ARG A 68 -32.90 -21.81 -10.04
N PHE A 69 -32.39 -20.58 -10.20
CA PHE A 69 -33.15 -19.34 -10.04
C PHE A 69 -33.01 -18.43 -11.28
N PRO A 70 -33.59 -18.84 -12.44
CA PRO A 70 -33.57 -18.04 -13.66
C PRO A 70 -34.12 -16.63 -13.44
N VAL A 71 -33.56 -15.63 -14.14
CA VAL A 71 -33.89 -14.20 -14.03
C VAL A 71 -33.51 -13.58 -12.68
N LEU A 72 -33.85 -14.20 -11.55
CA LEU A 72 -33.52 -13.73 -10.20
C LEU A 72 -32.01 -13.69 -9.93
N TYR A 73 -31.26 -14.58 -10.56
CA TYR A 73 -29.80 -14.54 -10.54
C TYR A 73 -29.24 -13.16 -10.94
N TRP A 74 -29.85 -12.50 -11.92
CA TRP A 74 -29.41 -11.17 -12.37
C TRP A 74 -29.69 -10.10 -11.33
N GLY A 75 -30.82 -10.17 -10.61
CA GLY A 75 -31.09 -9.30 -9.46
C GLY A 75 -30.06 -9.49 -8.35
N ARG A 76 -29.72 -10.75 -8.01
CA ARG A 76 -28.63 -11.06 -7.08
C ARG A 76 -27.29 -10.54 -7.59
N TRP A 77 -26.99 -10.71 -8.88
CA TRP A 77 -25.74 -10.25 -9.48
C TRP A 77 -25.60 -8.74 -9.39
N VAL A 78 -26.67 -7.99 -9.70
CA VAL A 78 -26.72 -6.53 -9.53
C VAL A 78 -26.52 -6.16 -8.06
N ALA A 79 -27.23 -6.80 -7.14
CA ALA A 79 -27.11 -6.52 -5.70
C ALA A 79 -25.70 -6.83 -5.16
N VAL A 80 -25.07 -7.92 -5.62
CA VAL A 80 -23.69 -8.28 -5.26
C VAL A 80 -22.70 -7.29 -5.85
N LYS A 81 -22.94 -6.79 -7.07
CA LYS A 81 -22.06 -5.84 -7.75
C LYS A 81 -22.17 -4.42 -7.18
N LEU A 82 -23.38 -3.97 -6.85
CA LEU A 82 -23.63 -2.66 -6.22
C LEU A 82 -23.39 -2.67 -4.71
N GLY A 83 -23.50 -3.84 -4.06
CA GLY A 83 -23.40 -4.00 -2.62
C GLY A 83 -22.16 -3.35 -1.99
N PRO A 84 -20.94 -3.54 -2.53
CA PRO A 84 -19.74 -2.87 -2.02
C PRO A 84 -19.84 -1.34 -2.04
N LEU A 85 -20.36 -0.76 -3.14
CA LEU A 85 -20.52 0.69 -3.29
C LEU A 85 -21.57 1.22 -2.31
N LEU A 86 -22.73 0.56 -2.22
CA LEU A 86 -23.79 0.96 -1.31
C LEU A 86 -23.36 0.85 0.16
N ARG A 87 -22.62 -0.21 0.52
CA ARG A 87 -22.07 -0.35 1.88
C ARG A 87 -21.12 0.79 2.23
N GLN A 88 -20.21 1.13 1.33
CA GLN A 88 -19.23 2.19 1.57
C GLN A 88 -19.88 3.57 1.79
N TYR A 89 -20.99 3.88 1.12
CA TYR A 89 -21.59 5.23 1.20
C TYR A 89 -22.80 5.33 2.12
N TRP A 90 -23.59 4.27 2.27
CA TRP A 90 -24.90 4.34 2.95
C TRP A 90 -25.00 3.48 4.22
N PHE A 91 -24.11 2.50 4.44
CA PHE A 91 -24.31 1.52 5.53
C PHE A 91 -23.13 1.31 6.48
N ALA A 92 -21.89 1.54 6.05
CA ALA A 92 -20.72 1.37 6.91
C ALA A 92 -20.60 2.54 7.89
N ASP A 93 -20.30 2.23 9.16
CA ASP A 93 -19.90 3.24 10.13
C ASP A 93 -18.53 3.82 9.75
N ASP A 94 -18.26 5.04 10.19
CA ASP A 94 -17.08 5.81 9.82
C ASP A 94 -15.77 5.15 10.28
N LEU A 95 -15.81 4.24 11.26
CA LEU A 95 -14.68 3.47 11.79
C LEU A 95 -14.54 2.05 11.20
N ASP A 96 -15.58 1.49 10.60
CA ASP A 96 -15.65 0.08 10.18
C ASP A 96 -14.99 -0.22 8.82
N GLU A 97 -14.74 0.82 8.02
CA GLU A 97 -14.19 0.64 6.69
C GLU A 97 -12.74 0.11 6.70
N LYS A 98 -12.51 -0.89 5.85
CA LYS A 98 -11.17 -1.45 5.58
C LYS A 98 -10.76 -1.19 4.13
N PRO A 99 -9.48 -0.98 3.83
CA PRO A 99 -8.33 -0.91 4.76
C PRO A 99 -8.17 0.43 5.50
N TYR A 100 -8.86 1.50 5.13
CA TYR A 100 -8.87 2.75 5.92
C TYR A 100 -10.29 3.13 6.30
N SER A 101 -10.44 3.58 7.55
CA SER A 101 -11.68 4.14 8.06
C SER A 101 -12.03 5.43 7.32
N ARG A 102 -13.30 5.81 7.32
CA ARG A 102 -13.74 7.06 6.70
C ARG A 102 -13.12 8.26 7.37
N VAL A 103 -12.91 8.23 8.70
CA VAL A 103 -12.20 9.26 9.44
C VAL A 103 -10.79 9.46 8.88
N THR A 104 -10.01 8.38 8.71
CA THR A 104 -8.67 8.47 8.10
C THR A 104 -8.73 8.98 6.67
N ARG A 105 -9.65 8.46 5.83
CA ARG A 105 -9.79 8.94 4.44
C ARG A 105 -10.13 10.42 4.38
N ASN A 106 -11.07 10.88 5.22
CA ASN A 106 -11.48 12.28 5.28
C ASN A 106 -10.35 13.19 5.76
N TRP A 107 -9.53 12.75 6.72
CA TRP A 107 -8.33 13.49 7.13
C TRP A 107 -7.37 13.65 5.94
N VAL A 108 -7.07 12.58 5.20
CA VAL A 108 -6.21 12.66 3.99
C VAL A 108 -6.83 13.55 2.90
N TYR A 109 -8.15 13.46 2.66
CA TYR A 109 -8.82 14.28 1.65
C TYR A 109 -8.87 15.76 2.02
N SER A 110 -9.02 16.09 3.30
CA SER A 110 -9.11 17.47 3.78
C SER A 110 -7.72 18.12 3.80
N THR A 111 -6.72 17.45 4.39
CA THR A 111 -5.31 17.87 4.37
C THR A 111 -4.79 18.11 2.97
N SER A 112 -5.03 17.17 2.03
CA SER A 112 -4.56 17.30 0.65
C SER A 112 -5.20 18.50 -0.07
N LYS A 113 -6.44 18.87 0.27
CA LYS A 113 -7.08 20.09 -0.26
C LYS A 113 -6.62 21.37 0.43
N GLY A 114 -5.69 21.30 1.39
CA GLY A 114 -5.26 22.44 2.20
C GLY A 114 -6.34 22.95 3.16
N GLN A 115 -7.33 22.11 3.49
CA GLN A 115 -8.39 22.44 4.44
C GLN A 115 -7.89 22.24 5.87
N ASN A 116 -8.45 23.01 6.81
CA ASN A 116 -8.13 22.85 8.23
C ASN A 116 -8.79 21.57 8.79
N ASN A 117 -8.04 20.76 9.53
CA ASN A 117 -8.53 19.51 10.14
C ASN A 117 -8.97 19.70 11.60
N THR A 118 -9.27 20.93 12.02
CA THR A 118 -9.80 21.18 13.35
C THR A 118 -11.20 20.58 13.47
N ILE A 119 -11.41 19.73 14.49
CA ILE A 119 -12.70 19.14 14.82
C ILE A 119 -13.33 19.88 16.02
N GLY A 120 -14.67 19.88 16.08
CA GLY A 120 -15.43 20.30 17.27
C GLY A 120 -15.95 19.09 18.04
N PHE A 121 -16.45 19.31 19.27
CA PHE A 121 -17.13 18.32 20.12
C PHE A 121 -16.27 17.17 20.71
N GLY A 122 -15.05 16.96 20.22
CA GLY A 122 -14.08 16.00 20.79
C GLY A 122 -13.74 14.83 19.85
N SER A 123 -12.91 13.90 20.33
CA SER A 123 -12.51 12.72 19.57
C SER A 123 -13.67 11.74 19.39
N GLN A 124 -13.76 11.13 18.21
CA GLN A 124 -14.67 10.01 17.93
C GLN A 124 -13.96 8.65 18.06
N VAL A 125 -12.67 8.64 18.38
CA VAL A 125 -11.90 7.41 18.57
C VAL A 125 -12.30 6.76 19.89
N ASP A 126 -12.54 5.44 19.84
CA ASP A 126 -12.68 4.63 21.04
C ASP A 126 -11.31 4.41 21.70
N PHE A 127 -11.10 5.06 22.84
CA PHE A 127 -9.87 4.98 23.62
C PHE A 127 -9.71 3.66 24.39
N ASP A 128 -10.77 2.86 24.52
CA ASP A 128 -10.73 1.54 25.19
C ASP A 128 -10.60 0.38 24.19
N SER A 129 -10.69 0.65 22.88
CA SER A 129 -10.52 -0.36 21.85
C SER A 129 -9.10 -0.92 21.84
N VAL A 130 -8.98 -2.24 21.95
CA VAL A 130 -7.70 -2.96 21.89
C VAL A 130 -6.94 -2.60 20.61
N GLY A 131 -5.66 -2.27 20.77
CA GLY A 131 -4.77 -1.85 19.68
C GLY A 131 -4.77 -0.35 19.38
N THR A 132 -5.62 0.45 20.04
CA THR A 132 -5.57 1.92 19.93
C THR A 132 -4.25 2.43 20.50
N CYS A 133 -3.48 3.15 19.68
CA CYS A 133 -2.23 3.80 20.09
C CYS A 133 -2.51 5.24 20.51
N THR A 134 -1.97 5.65 21.66
CA THR A 134 -2.06 7.01 22.17
C THR A 134 -0.68 7.57 22.45
N VAL A 135 -0.44 8.82 22.05
CA VAL A 135 0.80 9.55 22.35
C VAL A 135 0.74 10.08 23.78
N MET A 136 1.79 9.84 24.55
CA MET A 136 1.89 10.27 25.94
C MET A 136 2.38 11.72 26.03
N PRO A 137 1.53 12.67 26.49
CA PRO A 137 1.96 14.05 26.62
C PRO A 137 2.93 14.21 27.79
N ALA A 138 3.87 15.15 27.66
CA ALA A 138 4.76 15.54 28.75
C ALA A 138 4.34 16.90 29.34
N MET A 139 4.36 17.01 30.67
CA MET A 139 4.07 18.28 31.36
C MET A 139 5.18 19.33 31.15
N PHE A 140 6.41 18.88 30.89
CA PHE A 140 7.59 19.74 30.77
C PHE A 140 8.35 19.43 29.48
N LYS A 141 9.06 20.43 28.96
CA LYS A 141 10.06 20.21 27.90
C LYS A 141 11.12 19.22 28.44
N LYS A 142 11.41 18.16 27.69
CA LYS A 142 12.48 17.23 28.05
C LYS A 142 13.84 17.92 27.86
N LYS A 143 14.77 17.75 28.82
CA LYS A 143 16.09 18.43 28.82
C LYS A 143 16.89 18.05 27.58
N GLU A 144 17.53 19.05 26.96
CA GLU A 144 18.27 18.94 25.71
C GLU A 144 19.43 17.93 25.80
N ASN A 145 19.40 16.91 24.93
CA ASN A 145 20.57 16.58 24.15
C ASN A 145 20.29 17.16 22.76
N GLN A 146 21.28 17.83 22.17
CA GLN A 146 21.26 18.44 20.82
C GLN A 146 20.40 17.59 19.86
N THR A 147 19.46 18.16 19.10
CA THR A 147 19.75 18.68 17.75
C THR A 147 18.57 19.47 17.19
N GLY A 148 18.83 20.30 16.18
CA GLY A 148 17.85 21.16 15.48
C GLY A 148 16.81 20.39 14.64
N GLU A 149 16.42 20.97 13.50
CA GLU A 149 15.46 20.37 12.57
C GLU A 149 15.87 18.93 12.16
N TYR A 150 14.89 18.07 11.87
CA TYR A 150 15.12 16.70 11.43
C TYR A 150 16.15 16.65 10.29
N LYS A 151 17.18 15.83 10.46
CA LYS A 151 18.23 15.65 9.45
C LYS A 151 18.83 14.26 9.54
N ARG A 152 18.93 13.57 8.39
CA ARG A 152 19.59 12.25 8.27
C ARG A 152 20.46 12.22 7.03
N VAL A 153 21.67 11.67 7.14
CA VAL A 153 22.59 11.51 6.00
C VAL A 153 22.76 10.03 5.69
N ILE A 154 22.40 9.64 4.48
CA ILE A 154 22.44 8.26 3.99
C ILE A 154 23.65 8.10 3.07
N GLY A 155 24.43 7.03 3.25
CA GLY A 155 25.62 6.74 2.46
C GLY A 155 26.96 6.92 3.18
N GLU A 156 26.97 7.49 4.40
CA GLU A 156 28.22 7.79 5.12
C GLU A 156 28.98 6.52 5.52
N ALA A 157 28.26 5.50 5.99
CA ALA A 157 28.88 4.28 6.49
C ALA A 157 29.61 3.49 5.40
N THR A 158 29.08 3.44 4.18
CA THR A 158 29.69 2.74 3.05
C THR A 158 30.63 3.62 2.22
N GLY A 159 30.76 4.91 2.56
CA GLY A 159 31.69 5.83 1.91
C GLY A 159 31.35 6.20 0.46
N VAL A 160 30.08 6.19 0.06
CA VAL A 160 29.69 6.63 -1.30
C VAL A 160 29.96 8.13 -1.48
N GLY A 161 30.39 8.53 -2.68
CA GLY A 161 30.72 9.92 -2.99
C GLY A 161 29.50 10.86 -3.03
N LYS A 162 28.31 10.34 -3.40
CA LYS A 162 27.06 11.12 -3.48
C LYS A 162 26.09 10.78 -2.35
N THR A 163 26.47 11.09 -1.12
CA THR A 163 25.57 10.92 0.04
C THR A 163 24.28 11.73 -0.13
N VAL A 164 23.21 11.27 0.53
CA VAL A 164 21.88 11.91 0.47
C VAL A 164 21.53 12.45 1.84
N THR A 165 21.30 13.77 1.92
CA THR A 165 20.74 14.39 3.12
C THR A 165 19.23 14.43 3.00
N MET A 166 18.54 13.91 4.01
CA MET A 166 17.10 13.97 4.16
C MET A 166 16.73 14.99 5.24
N ASP A 167 16.07 16.06 4.82
CA ASP A 167 15.47 17.07 5.71
C ASP A 167 13.98 16.79 5.99
N HIS A 168 13.43 15.74 5.35
CA HIS A 168 12.05 15.27 5.49
C HIS A 168 12.03 13.79 5.85
N PHE A 169 11.15 13.37 6.75
CA PHE A 169 11.01 11.97 7.18
C PHE A 169 9.87 11.24 6.46
N VAL A 170 9.09 11.94 5.63
CA VAL A 170 8.03 11.33 4.82
C VAL A 170 8.47 11.22 3.36
N ASN A 171 8.35 10.03 2.77
CA ASN A 171 8.59 9.80 1.34
C ASN A 171 7.42 9.06 0.68
N ILE A 172 7.30 9.18 -0.64
CA ILE A 172 6.33 8.42 -1.42
C ILE A 172 6.90 7.02 -1.67
N SER A 173 6.20 6.00 -1.17
CA SER A 173 6.59 4.59 -1.30
C SER A 173 6.46 4.07 -2.72
N ALA A 174 7.18 2.97 -2.96
CA ALA A 174 7.35 2.31 -4.23
C ALA A 174 6.02 1.93 -4.93
N MET A 175 5.68 2.60 -6.03
CA MET A 175 4.51 2.28 -6.85
C MET A 175 4.83 2.42 -8.34
N SER A 176 4.76 1.30 -9.08
CA SER A 176 5.27 1.26 -10.45
C SER A 176 4.42 2.00 -11.48
N TYR A 177 5.09 2.72 -12.40
CA TYR A 177 4.49 3.08 -13.69
C TYR A 177 4.08 1.80 -14.43
N GLY A 178 2.80 1.70 -14.83
CA GLY A 178 2.17 0.48 -15.34
C GLY A 178 1.13 -0.07 -14.36
N SER A 179 1.43 -0.07 -13.05
CA SER A 179 0.38 -0.25 -12.03
C SER A 179 -0.44 1.03 -11.88
N LEU A 180 0.26 2.16 -11.82
CA LEU A 180 -0.31 3.50 -11.86
C LEU A 180 -0.21 4.10 -13.27
N SER A 181 -1.07 5.09 -13.53
CA SER A 181 -1.11 5.85 -14.77
C SER A 181 0.05 6.83 -14.90
N ALA A 182 0.32 7.27 -16.13
CA ALA A 182 1.26 8.35 -16.42
C ALA A 182 0.93 9.64 -15.66
N ASN A 183 -0.35 10.00 -15.59
CA ASN A 183 -0.82 11.18 -14.87
C ASN A 183 -0.59 11.05 -13.35
N ALA A 184 -0.82 9.86 -12.78
CA ALA A 184 -0.61 9.62 -11.35
C ALA A 184 0.88 9.71 -10.98
N ILE A 185 1.76 9.05 -11.74
CA ILE A 185 3.20 9.12 -11.50
C ILE A 185 3.73 10.55 -11.68
N SER A 186 3.27 11.27 -12.71
CA SER A 186 3.64 12.67 -12.93
C SER A 186 3.20 13.57 -11.76
N ALA A 187 1.98 13.39 -11.27
CA ALA A 187 1.45 14.16 -10.15
C ALA A 187 2.19 13.86 -8.84
N LEU A 188 2.51 12.58 -8.57
CA LEU A 188 3.29 12.18 -7.41
C LEU A 188 4.69 12.78 -7.44
N ASN A 189 5.41 12.67 -8.57
CA ASN A 189 6.76 13.22 -8.65
C ASN A 189 6.77 14.75 -8.60
N LYS A 190 5.84 15.43 -9.28
CA LYS A 190 5.73 16.90 -9.20
C LYS A 190 5.35 17.36 -7.78
N GLY A 191 4.46 16.63 -7.11
CA GLY A 191 4.09 16.91 -5.72
C GLY A 191 5.24 16.64 -4.74
N ALA A 192 6.04 15.60 -4.98
CA ALA A 192 7.24 15.30 -4.21
C ALA A 192 8.26 16.46 -4.27
N GLY A 193 8.56 16.95 -5.48
CA GLY A 193 9.44 18.12 -5.65
C GLY A 193 8.93 19.38 -4.96
N LYS A 194 7.62 19.63 -4.95
CA LYS A 194 7.00 20.75 -4.21
C LYS A 194 7.06 20.62 -2.70
N ALA A 195 7.16 19.40 -2.19
CA ALA A 195 7.23 19.08 -0.77
C ALA A 195 8.65 18.86 -0.26
N GLY A 196 9.65 18.76 -1.14
CA GLY A 196 11.03 18.44 -0.75
C GLY A 196 11.26 16.96 -0.42
N ILE A 197 10.29 16.10 -0.72
CA ILE A 197 10.34 14.67 -0.41
C ILE A 197 10.75 13.85 -1.64
N MET A 198 11.13 12.60 -1.43
CA MET A 198 11.48 11.68 -2.54
C MET A 198 10.30 10.83 -3.00
N HIS A 199 10.32 10.44 -4.27
CA HIS A 199 9.36 9.52 -4.88
C HIS A 199 10.03 8.22 -5.32
N ASN A 200 9.65 7.10 -4.69
CA ASN A 200 10.13 5.80 -5.09
C ASN A 200 9.39 5.26 -6.32
N THR A 201 10.14 4.88 -7.35
CA THR A 201 9.61 4.51 -8.68
C THR A 201 8.79 3.22 -8.70
N GLY A 202 8.93 2.39 -7.68
CA GLY A 202 8.52 0.99 -7.76
C GLY A 202 9.31 0.19 -8.79
N GLU A 203 8.95 -1.08 -8.93
CA GLU A 203 9.62 -2.03 -9.83
C GLU A 203 9.51 -1.69 -11.32
N GLY A 204 8.75 -0.66 -11.72
CA GLY A 204 8.38 -0.43 -13.12
C GLY A 204 9.45 0.21 -14.00
N GLY A 205 10.65 0.44 -13.46
CA GLY A 205 11.70 1.23 -14.10
C GLY A 205 11.52 2.74 -13.92
N TYR A 206 12.56 3.49 -14.27
CA TYR A 206 12.57 4.96 -14.16
C TYR A 206 11.99 5.61 -15.42
N SER A 207 10.66 5.79 -15.43
CA SER A 207 9.91 6.44 -16.52
C SER A 207 10.13 7.97 -16.64
N PRO A 208 9.83 8.59 -17.80
CA PRO A 208 9.79 10.06 -17.95
C PRO A 208 8.79 10.77 -17.02
N TYR A 209 7.82 10.05 -16.47
CA TYR A 209 6.84 10.58 -15.52
C TYR A 209 7.43 10.72 -14.10
N HIS A 210 8.57 10.08 -13.82
CA HIS A 210 9.36 10.32 -12.60
C HIS A 210 10.33 11.51 -12.76
N GLN A 211 10.37 12.15 -13.93
CA GLN A 211 11.26 13.28 -14.23
C GLN A 211 10.46 14.58 -14.32
N LYS A 212 9.65 14.86 -13.29
CA LYS A 212 8.74 16.02 -13.21
C LYS A 212 9.11 17.01 -12.10
N GLY A 213 10.35 16.93 -11.62
CA GLY A 213 10.97 17.88 -10.69
C GLY A 213 11.15 17.38 -9.27
N GLY A 214 10.66 16.19 -8.92
CA GLY A 214 10.94 15.56 -7.63
C GLY A 214 12.10 14.58 -7.71
N ASP A 215 12.86 14.49 -6.63
CA ASP A 215 13.91 13.49 -6.45
C ASP A 215 13.31 12.07 -6.33
N ALA A 216 14.05 11.07 -6.78
CA ALA A 216 13.57 9.70 -6.89
C ALA A 216 14.47 8.69 -6.17
N ILE A 217 13.81 7.67 -5.61
CA ILE A 217 14.44 6.42 -5.19
C ILE A 217 14.13 5.40 -6.28
N TRP A 218 15.14 4.95 -7.02
CA TRP A 218 14.92 3.99 -8.09
C TRP A 218 14.91 2.57 -7.52
N GLN A 219 13.74 1.93 -7.56
CA GLN A 219 13.58 0.58 -7.06
C GLN A 219 13.80 -0.47 -8.16
N ILE A 220 14.63 -1.46 -7.85
CA ILE A 220 14.95 -2.60 -8.73
C ILE A 220 14.33 -3.86 -8.12
N GLY A 221 13.35 -4.44 -8.83
CA GLY A 221 12.76 -5.73 -8.49
C GLY A 221 13.47 -6.89 -9.20
N THR A 222 13.03 -8.11 -8.94
CA THR A 222 13.60 -9.35 -9.52
C THR A 222 13.48 -9.44 -11.05
N GLY A 223 12.57 -8.68 -11.66
CA GLY A 223 12.45 -8.58 -13.12
C GLY A 223 13.47 -7.65 -13.78
N LYS A 224 14.29 -6.94 -12.99
CA LYS A 224 15.33 -5.97 -13.40
C LYS A 224 14.82 -4.96 -14.45
N PHE A 225 13.56 -4.55 -14.35
CA PHE A 225 12.96 -3.67 -15.35
C PHE A 225 13.70 -2.34 -15.43
N GLY A 226 14.12 -1.98 -16.64
CA GLY A 226 14.95 -0.80 -16.90
C GLY A 226 16.46 -1.07 -16.91
N CYS A 227 16.94 -2.16 -16.32
CA CYS A 227 18.37 -2.48 -16.16
C CYS A 227 18.70 -3.95 -16.41
N ARG A 228 18.08 -4.53 -17.45
CA ARG A 228 18.21 -5.93 -17.82
C ARG A 228 18.75 -6.12 -19.23
N ASN A 229 19.37 -7.27 -19.43
CA ASN A 229 19.62 -7.90 -20.72
C ASN A 229 18.31 -8.44 -21.32
N GLU A 230 18.35 -8.84 -22.59
CA GLU A 230 17.19 -9.42 -23.29
C GLU A 230 16.72 -10.72 -22.62
N ASP A 231 17.64 -11.52 -22.08
CA ASP A 231 17.34 -12.76 -21.34
C ASP A 231 16.73 -12.50 -19.94
N GLY A 232 16.80 -11.27 -19.44
CA GLY A 232 16.28 -10.85 -18.14
C GLY A 232 17.25 -10.86 -16.99
N THR A 233 18.51 -11.21 -17.22
CA THR A 233 19.60 -11.01 -16.27
C THR A 233 19.93 -9.52 -16.11
N PHE A 234 20.61 -9.16 -15.02
CA PHE A 234 21.08 -7.80 -14.79
C PHE A 234 22.09 -7.34 -15.86
N SER A 235 22.03 -6.06 -16.24
CA SER A 235 22.97 -5.43 -17.18
C SER A 235 23.62 -4.21 -16.54
N ASP A 236 24.94 -4.27 -16.41
CA ASP A 236 25.77 -3.22 -15.81
C ASP A 236 25.67 -1.92 -16.61
N GLU A 237 25.73 -1.99 -17.95
CA GLU A 237 25.63 -0.83 -18.83
C GLU A 237 24.25 -0.18 -18.71
N ALA A 238 23.19 -0.99 -18.81
CA ALA A 238 21.83 -0.49 -18.68
C ALA A 238 21.55 0.13 -17.31
N PHE A 239 22.09 -0.47 -16.25
CA PHE A 239 21.99 0.09 -14.90
C PHE A 239 22.71 1.43 -14.82
N LYS A 240 23.97 1.49 -15.29
CA LYS A 240 24.79 2.70 -15.25
C LYS A 240 24.14 3.85 -16.02
N ASP A 241 23.59 3.59 -17.19
CA ASP A 241 22.90 4.58 -18.02
C ASP A 241 21.71 5.22 -17.29
N VAL A 242 20.88 4.39 -16.63
CA VAL A 242 19.70 4.89 -15.90
C VAL A 242 20.14 5.56 -14.60
N ALA A 243 21.03 4.93 -13.84
CA ALA A 243 21.52 5.43 -12.56
C ALA A 243 22.31 6.73 -12.69
N ALA A 244 22.87 7.05 -13.87
CA ALA A 244 23.55 8.31 -14.13
C ALA A 244 22.61 9.53 -14.04
N ASN A 245 21.29 9.34 -14.11
CA ASN A 245 20.34 10.44 -14.00
C ASN A 245 20.39 11.12 -12.61
N ASP A 246 20.58 12.44 -12.59
CA ASP A 246 20.71 13.21 -11.34
C ASP A 246 19.44 13.26 -10.49
N GLY A 247 18.27 13.01 -11.10
CA GLY A 247 17.00 12.90 -10.38
C GLY A 247 16.89 11.64 -9.54
N ILE A 248 17.72 10.62 -9.79
CA ILE A 248 17.81 9.43 -8.94
C ILE A 248 18.81 9.71 -7.83
N LYS A 249 18.37 9.71 -6.58
CA LYS A 249 19.24 9.97 -5.41
C LYS A 249 19.69 8.69 -4.72
N MET A 250 18.82 7.68 -4.69
CA MET A 250 19.10 6.39 -4.05
C MET A 250 18.60 5.24 -4.91
N ILE A 251 19.22 4.07 -4.71
CA ILE A 251 18.81 2.82 -5.32
C ILE A 251 18.21 1.91 -4.24
N GLU A 252 17.06 1.31 -4.49
CA GLU A 252 16.44 0.35 -3.57
C GLU A 252 16.30 -1.01 -4.24
N LEU A 253 17.09 -1.99 -3.79
CA LEU A 253 16.93 -3.37 -4.24
C LEU A 253 15.77 -4.02 -3.48
N LYS A 254 14.68 -4.31 -4.18
CA LYS A 254 13.51 -4.92 -3.56
C LYS A 254 13.71 -6.42 -3.41
N MET A 255 13.84 -6.88 -2.18
CA MET A 255 13.85 -8.31 -1.82
C MET A 255 12.43 -8.85 -1.76
N MET A 256 11.54 -8.15 -1.05
CA MET A 256 10.14 -8.56 -0.83
C MET A 256 9.20 -7.35 -0.74
N GLN A 257 7.89 -7.62 -0.81
CA GLN A 257 6.82 -6.63 -0.60
C GLN A 257 5.74 -7.26 0.28
N GLY A 258 5.18 -6.47 1.21
CA GLY A 258 4.24 -6.95 2.22
C GLY A 258 3.04 -7.73 1.67
N ALA A 259 2.43 -7.21 0.60
CA ALA A 259 1.27 -7.85 -0.02
C ALA A 259 1.54 -9.20 -0.72
N LYS A 260 2.80 -9.51 -1.03
CA LYS A 260 3.18 -10.76 -1.72
C LYS A 260 4.64 -11.13 -1.47
N PRO A 261 5.02 -11.44 -0.22
CA PRO A 261 6.37 -11.85 0.11
C PRO A 261 6.72 -13.11 -0.70
N GLY A 262 7.94 -13.12 -1.21
CA GLY A 262 8.47 -14.23 -1.99
C GLY A 262 7.87 -14.45 -3.38
N LYS A 263 7.11 -13.50 -3.94
CA LYS A 263 6.64 -13.53 -5.34
C LYS A 263 7.00 -12.23 -6.06
N GLY A 264 7.43 -12.37 -7.31
CA GLY A 264 7.80 -11.24 -8.16
C GLY A 264 6.62 -10.33 -8.58
N GLY A 265 6.96 -9.23 -9.23
CA GLY A 265 6.05 -8.37 -9.99
C GLY A 265 5.16 -9.18 -10.94
N ILE A 266 3.90 -8.76 -11.07
CA ILE A 266 2.98 -9.28 -12.09
C ILE A 266 2.50 -8.07 -12.87
N LEU A 267 2.78 -8.03 -14.16
CA LEU A 267 2.20 -7.05 -15.08
C LEU A 267 1.36 -7.79 -16.13
N PRO A 268 0.02 -7.70 -16.06
CA PRO A 268 -0.87 -8.26 -17.07
C PRO A 268 -0.60 -7.65 -18.45
N LYS A 269 -0.66 -8.45 -19.50
CA LYS A 269 -0.43 -8.03 -20.89
C LYS A 269 -1.33 -6.88 -21.31
N GLU A 270 -2.55 -6.79 -20.79
CA GLU A 270 -3.52 -5.73 -21.11
C GLU A 270 -3.04 -4.34 -20.64
N LYS A 271 -2.08 -4.29 -19.72
CA LYS A 271 -1.45 -3.05 -19.25
C LYS A 271 -0.10 -2.78 -19.92
N ILE A 272 0.40 -3.66 -20.80
CA ILE A 272 1.67 -3.45 -21.51
C ILE A 272 1.43 -2.61 -22.76
N THR A 273 1.86 -1.35 -22.70
CA THR A 273 1.93 -0.46 -23.85
C THR A 273 3.33 -0.50 -24.46
N GLU A 274 3.49 0.00 -25.69
CA GLU A 274 4.80 0.13 -26.34
C GLU A 274 5.80 0.95 -25.51
N GLU A 275 5.30 2.00 -24.84
CA GLU A 275 6.09 2.80 -23.92
C GLU A 275 6.54 1.98 -22.69
N ILE A 276 5.63 1.22 -22.08
CA ILE A 276 5.96 0.37 -20.93
C ILE A 276 6.95 -0.73 -21.33
N ALA A 277 6.76 -1.35 -22.49
CA ALA A 277 7.67 -2.36 -23.03
C ALA A 277 9.09 -1.82 -23.21
N ARG A 278 9.23 -0.61 -23.76
CA ARG A 278 10.51 0.07 -23.93
C ARG A 278 11.17 0.43 -22.59
N ILE A 279 10.42 1.04 -21.67
CA ILE A 279 10.95 1.44 -20.35
C ILE A 279 11.40 0.22 -19.56
N ARG A 280 10.62 -0.86 -19.60
CA ARG A 280 10.90 -2.07 -18.82
C ARG A 280 11.85 -3.05 -19.50
N LYS A 281 12.16 -2.85 -20.79
CA LYS A 281 12.90 -3.77 -21.66
C LYS A 281 12.26 -5.17 -21.70
N VAL A 282 10.96 -5.23 -22.02
CA VAL A 282 10.16 -6.48 -22.07
C VAL A 282 9.34 -6.58 -23.36
N PRO A 283 9.01 -7.80 -23.84
CA PRO A 283 8.17 -7.98 -25.02
C PRO A 283 6.69 -7.62 -24.74
N MET A 284 5.96 -7.18 -25.77
CA MET A 284 4.56 -6.74 -25.61
C MET A 284 3.52 -7.87 -25.47
N ALA A 285 3.80 -9.06 -26.01
CA ALA A 285 2.75 -10.03 -26.34
C ALA A 285 2.32 -10.98 -25.20
N LYS A 286 2.97 -10.92 -24.03
CA LYS A 286 2.78 -11.89 -22.95
C LYS A 286 2.74 -11.19 -21.60
N ASP A 287 2.04 -11.81 -20.64
CA ASP A 287 2.12 -11.39 -19.24
C ASP A 287 3.57 -11.45 -18.78
N VAL A 288 4.00 -10.43 -18.04
CA VAL A 288 5.35 -10.41 -17.48
C VAL A 288 5.28 -10.83 -16.02
N MET A 289 5.80 -12.03 -15.77
CA MET A 289 5.94 -12.62 -14.45
C MET A 289 7.40 -12.50 -14.02
N SER A 290 7.67 -11.65 -13.03
CA SER A 290 9.04 -11.56 -12.51
C SER A 290 9.37 -12.80 -11.67
N PRO A 291 10.65 -13.24 -11.68
CA PRO A 291 11.11 -14.32 -10.81
C PRO A 291 10.79 -14.05 -9.33
N PRO A 292 10.66 -15.09 -8.49
CA PRO A 292 10.38 -14.92 -7.06
C PRO A 292 11.58 -14.43 -6.25
N ARG A 293 12.81 -14.60 -6.76
CA ARG A 293 14.08 -14.21 -6.12
C ARG A 293 15.00 -13.54 -7.14
N HIS A 294 15.99 -12.81 -6.66
CA HIS A 294 17.09 -12.31 -7.48
C HIS A 294 17.98 -13.49 -7.87
N ALA A 295 18.51 -13.48 -9.09
CA ALA A 295 19.32 -14.60 -9.60
C ALA A 295 20.81 -14.43 -9.27
N GLU A 296 21.20 -13.25 -8.81
CA GLU A 296 22.59 -12.85 -8.60
C GLU A 296 23.18 -13.38 -7.29
N PHE A 297 22.36 -13.83 -6.34
CA PHE A 297 22.80 -14.28 -5.03
C PHE A 297 21.78 -15.20 -4.36
N ASP A 298 22.27 -16.09 -3.49
CA ASP A 298 21.46 -17.01 -2.68
C ASP A 298 21.70 -16.82 -1.16
N ASP A 299 22.62 -15.94 -0.77
CA ASP A 299 23.01 -15.67 0.62
C ASP A 299 23.33 -14.18 0.86
N LEU A 300 23.71 -13.84 2.10
CA LEU A 300 24.02 -12.47 2.49
C LEU A 300 25.34 -11.95 1.91
N ALA A 301 26.33 -12.82 1.74
CA ALA A 301 27.62 -12.43 1.15
C ALA A 301 27.43 -12.01 -0.31
N GLY A 302 26.74 -12.82 -1.10
CA GLY A 302 26.39 -12.50 -2.48
C GLY A 302 25.46 -11.29 -2.58
N LEU A 303 24.53 -11.10 -1.63
CA LEU A 303 23.74 -9.86 -1.56
C LEU A 303 24.67 -8.65 -1.39
N PHE A 304 25.62 -8.69 -0.46
CA PHE A 304 26.54 -7.57 -0.21
C PHE A 304 27.43 -7.32 -1.42
N ASP A 305 27.97 -8.36 -2.06
CA ASP A 305 28.73 -8.26 -3.31
C ASP A 305 27.91 -7.54 -4.39
N PHE A 306 26.63 -7.88 -4.52
CA PHE A 306 25.75 -7.25 -5.49
C PHE A 306 25.45 -5.78 -5.13
N LEU A 307 25.22 -5.43 -3.85
CA LEU A 307 25.06 -4.04 -3.44
C LEU A 307 26.33 -3.22 -3.69
N ASP A 308 27.51 -3.81 -3.46
CA ASP A 308 28.81 -3.20 -3.75
C ASP A 308 29.00 -2.94 -5.26
N LEU A 309 28.61 -3.91 -6.10
CA LEU A 309 28.56 -3.72 -7.56
C LEU A 309 27.67 -2.53 -7.93
N LEU A 310 26.43 -2.47 -7.43
CA LEU A 310 25.51 -1.36 -7.71
C LEU A 310 26.10 -0.01 -7.27
N ARG A 311 26.71 0.05 -6.09
CA ARG A 311 27.41 1.26 -5.61
C ARG A 311 28.56 1.65 -6.52
N SER A 312 29.40 0.70 -6.93
CA SER A 312 30.55 0.97 -7.82
C SER A 312 30.14 1.55 -9.18
N LEU A 313 28.93 1.19 -9.68
CA LEU A 313 28.43 1.62 -10.97
C LEU A 313 27.79 3.03 -10.95
N CYS A 314 27.28 3.49 -9.80
CA CYS A 314 26.50 4.75 -9.73
C CYS A 314 27.01 5.79 -8.71
N ASP A 315 27.83 5.36 -7.75
CA ASP A 315 28.35 6.18 -6.65
C ASP A 315 27.25 6.87 -5.81
N LYS A 316 26.14 6.15 -5.57
CA LYS A 316 24.96 6.61 -4.81
C LYS A 316 24.59 5.60 -3.71
N PRO A 317 23.86 5.99 -2.65
CA PRO A 317 23.41 5.06 -1.63
C PRO A 317 22.53 3.94 -2.21
N VAL A 318 22.78 2.71 -1.77
CA VAL A 318 22.04 1.51 -2.16
C VAL A 318 21.49 0.83 -0.91
N GLY A 319 20.17 0.74 -0.84
CA GLY A 319 19.46 0.06 0.23
C GLY A 319 18.67 -1.14 -0.26
N ILE A 320 18.01 -1.82 0.68
CA ILE A 320 17.13 -2.96 0.39
C ILE A 320 15.72 -2.71 0.91
N LYS A 321 14.73 -3.34 0.28
CA LYS A 321 13.36 -3.42 0.80
C LYS A 321 12.98 -4.86 1.09
N LEU A 322 12.57 -5.15 2.33
CA LEU A 322 12.21 -6.49 2.77
C LEU A 322 10.93 -6.50 3.61
N VAL A 323 10.38 -7.70 3.80
CA VAL A 323 9.29 -7.98 4.72
C VAL A 323 9.87 -8.84 5.82
N ALA A 324 9.81 -8.39 7.06
CA ALA A 324 10.34 -9.17 8.17
C ALA A 324 9.53 -10.47 8.34
N GLY A 325 10.25 -11.55 8.59
CA GLY A 325 9.69 -12.88 8.80
C GLY A 325 10.44 -13.59 9.92
N HIS A 326 11.50 -14.29 9.56
CA HIS A 326 12.37 -14.98 10.52
C HIS A 326 13.29 -14.00 11.24
N VAL A 327 13.32 -14.06 12.58
CA VAL A 327 14.19 -13.19 13.41
C VAL A 327 15.65 -13.44 13.08
N GLU A 328 16.00 -14.68 12.77
CA GLU A 328 17.36 -15.13 12.46
C GLU A 328 17.91 -14.47 11.19
N GLU A 329 17.07 -14.26 10.17
CA GLU A 329 17.49 -13.54 8.96
C GLU A 329 17.76 -12.05 9.26
N ILE A 330 16.96 -11.44 10.14
CA ILE A 330 17.14 -10.05 10.58
C ILE A 330 18.42 -9.90 11.42
N GLU A 331 18.66 -10.83 12.35
CA GLU A 331 19.90 -10.88 13.13
C GLU A 331 21.12 -11.14 12.25
N ALA A 332 21.01 -12.03 11.26
CA ALA A 332 22.09 -12.34 10.34
C ALA A 332 22.48 -11.14 9.47
N ILE A 333 21.51 -10.31 9.04
CA ILE A 333 21.80 -9.05 8.35
C ILE A 333 22.61 -8.13 9.28
N ALA A 334 22.15 -7.92 10.52
CA ALA A 334 22.86 -7.05 11.47
C ALA A 334 24.27 -7.58 11.81
N GLU A 335 24.43 -8.90 11.91
CA GLU A 335 25.71 -9.56 12.15
C GLU A 335 26.67 -9.40 10.97
N ALA A 336 26.19 -9.58 9.73
CA ALA A 336 27.00 -9.39 8.54
C ALA A 336 27.50 -7.94 8.41
N ILE A 337 26.64 -6.95 8.70
CA ILE A 337 27.04 -5.53 8.70
C ILE A 337 28.10 -5.25 9.77
N ALA A 338 27.98 -5.86 10.95
CA ALA A 338 28.96 -5.71 12.02
C ALA A 338 30.29 -6.40 11.71
N ALA A 339 30.25 -7.55 11.03
CA ALA A 339 31.43 -8.31 10.64
C ALA A 339 32.24 -7.61 9.53
N GLU A 340 31.56 -6.86 8.64
CA GLU A 340 32.17 -6.20 7.50
C GLU A 340 31.84 -4.69 7.46
N PRO A 341 32.44 -3.87 8.35
CA PRO A 341 32.18 -2.43 8.40
C PRO A 341 32.41 -1.76 7.05
N GLY A 342 31.41 -0.97 6.61
CA GLY A 342 31.42 -0.29 5.31
C GLY A 342 30.79 -1.08 4.17
N ARG A 343 30.36 -2.32 4.41
CA ARG A 343 29.52 -3.11 3.49
C ARG A 343 28.07 -3.19 3.97
N GLY A 344 27.21 -3.73 3.11
CA GLY A 344 25.78 -3.89 3.39
C GLY A 344 24.92 -2.66 3.04
N PRO A 345 23.60 -2.73 3.23
CA PRO A 345 22.68 -1.68 2.77
C PRO A 345 22.85 -0.36 3.52
N ASP A 346 22.81 0.76 2.80
CA ASP A 346 22.78 2.11 3.40
C ASP A 346 21.49 2.42 4.14
N PHE A 347 20.40 1.79 3.68
CA PHE A 347 19.08 1.85 4.31
C PHE A 347 18.31 0.55 4.09
N ILE A 348 17.40 0.26 5.01
CA ILE A 348 16.50 -0.89 4.94
C ILE A 348 15.06 -0.39 5.06
N SER A 349 14.29 -0.58 3.98
CA SER A 349 12.84 -0.38 3.99
C SER A 349 12.15 -1.64 4.51
N ILE A 350 11.58 -1.56 5.72
CA ILE A 350 10.75 -2.62 6.31
C ILE A 350 9.30 -2.41 5.89
N ASP A 351 8.79 -3.35 5.08
CA ASP A 351 7.41 -3.36 4.61
C ASP A 351 6.58 -4.36 5.42
N GLY A 352 5.57 -3.89 6.15
CA GLY A 352 4.65 -4.76 6.89
C GLY A 352 3.80 -5.63 5.95
N GLY A 353 3.43 -6.83 6.39
CA GLY A 353 2.57 -7.76 5.65
C GLY A 353 1.23 -7.16 5.20
N GLU A 354 0.75 -6.13 5.90
CA GLU A 354 -0.43 -5.32 5.57
C GLU A 354 -0.24 -4.32 4.41
N GLY A 355 0.91 -4.38 3.73
CA GLY A 355 1.25 -3.55 2.57
C GLY A 355 0.23 -3.62 1.44
N GLY A 356 0.17 -2.57 0.62
CA GLY A 356 -0.72 -2.50 -0.54
C GLY A 356 -0.13 -3.18 -1.78
N THR A 357 -0.99 -3.46 -2.77
CA THR A 357 -0.59 -3.95 -4.09
C THR A 357 -1.61 -3.58 -5.16
N GLY A 358 -1.16 -3.43 -6.41
CA GLY A 358 -2.05 -3.37 -7.56
C GLY A 358 -2.62 -4.74 -7.94
N ALA A 359 -1.90 -5.83 -7.64
CA ALA A 359 -2.32 -7.22 -7.86
C ALA A 359 -1.47 -8.19 -7.00
N ALA A 360 -2.14 -9.02 -6.19
CA ALA A 360 -1.51 -10.14 -5.47
C ALA A 360 -2.51 -11.28 -5.25
N PRO A 361 -2.02 -12.52 -5.06
CA PRO A 361 -2.85 -13.61 -4.55
C PRO A 361 -3.36 -13.29 -3.14
N LEU A 362 -4.65 -13.53 -2.88
CA LEU A 362 -5.29 -13.27 -1.59
C LEU A 362 -4.57 -13.94 -0.41
N VAL A 363 -4.09 -15.18 -0.61
CA VAL A 363 -3.42 -15.96 0.42
C VAL A 363 -2.16 -15.25 0.92
N LEU A 364 -1.33 -14.75 0.01
CA LEU A 364 -0.11 -14.02 0.40
C LEU A 364 -0.47 -12.67 1.03
N ALA A 365 -1.41 -11.93 0.44
CA ALA A 365 -1.79 -10.61 0.93
C ALA A 365 -2.44 -10.62 2.33
N SER A 366 -2.91 -11.77 2.80
CA SER A 366 -3.61 -11.90 4.09
C SER A 366 -2.83 -12.65 5.15
N HIS A 367 -1.80 -13.42 4.78
CA HIS A 367 -1.17 -14.39 5.68
C HIS A 367 0.37 -14.42 5.64
N ALA A 368 1.02 -13.60 4.81
CA ALA A 368 2.47 -13.63 4.68
C ALA A 368 3.12 -12.33 5.18
N GLY A 369 4.09 -12.48 6.09
CA GLY A 369 4.84 -11.37 6.70
C GLY A 369 4.25 -10.90 8.03
N VAL A 370 5.12 -10.38 8.91
CA VAL A 370 4.68 -9.75 10.16
C VAL A 370 4.20 -8.32 9.91
N PRO A 371 3.37 -7.74 10.80
CA PRO A 371 2.96 -6.35 10.64
C PRO A 371 4.13 -5.37 10.77
N MET A 372 3.96 -4.16 10.24
CA MET A 372 5.03 -3.14 10.17
C MET A 372 5.66 -2.87 11.54
N LYS A 373 4.83 -2.74 12.59
CA LYS A 373 5.29 -2.44 13.94
C LYS A 373 6.28 -3.49 14.46
N GLN A 374 5.97 -4.77 14.30
CA GLN A 374 6.87 -5.87 14.68
C GLN A 374 8.14 -5.87 13.84
N GLY A 375 8.01 -5.72 12.52
CA GLY A 375 9.17 -5.77 11.62
C GLY A 375 10.19 -4.66 11.90
N VAL A 376 9.72 -3.43 12.14
CA VAL A 376 10.59 -2.29 12.47
C VAL A 376 11.28 -2.52 13.80
N ALA A 377 10.54 -2.93 14.83
CA ALA A 377 11.10 -3.22 16.16
C ALA A 377 12.17 -4.32 16.11
N MET A 378 11.92 -5.39 15.35
CA MET A 378 12.89 -6.49 15.17
C MET A 378 14.20 -6.00 14.53
N MET A 379 14.11 -5.18 13.48
CA MET A 379 15.29 -4.67 12.79
C MET A 379 16.06 -3.66 13.65
N ASP A 380 15.37 -2.69 14.27
CA ASP A 380 16.01 -1.73 15.17
C ASP A 380 16.73 -2.44 16.33
N TRP A 381 16.06 -3.39 16.98
CA TRP A 381 16.65 -4.20 18.04
C TRP A 381 17.89 -4.98 17.57
N ALA A 382 17.82 -5.66 16.42
CA ALA A 382 18.94 -6.46 15.89
C ALA A 382 20.17 -5.60 15.60
N LEU A 383 19.98 -4.44 14.94
CA LEU A 383 21.06 -3.50 14.66
C LEU A 383 21.66 -2.91 15.93
N ARG A 384 20.84 -2.56 16.93
CA ARG A 384 21.33 -2.07 18.24
C ARG A 384 22.11 -3.14 18.99
N LYS A 385 21.60 -4.37 19.03
CA LYS A 385 22.25 -5.53 19.66
C LYS A 385 23.65 -5.79 19.09
N LYS A 386 23.83 -5.55 17.78
CA LYS A 386 25.12 -5.71 17.08
C LYS A 386 25.95 -4.42 17.03
N GLY A 387 25.47 -3.31 17.60
CA GLY A 387 26.20 -2.04 17.66
C GLY A 387 26.35 -1.33 16.31
N VAL A 388 25.46 -1.57 15.35
CA VAL A 388 25.51 -1.03 13.98
C VAL A 388 24.30 -0.18 13.59
N ARG A 389 23.43 0.16 14.56
CA ARG A 389 22.20 0.93 14.30
C ARG A 389 22.46 2.33 13.71
N ASP A 390 23.60 2.94 14.02
CA ASP A 390 24.03 4.24 13.48
C ASP A 390 24.58 4.14 12.04
N LYS A 391 24.74 2.93 11.49
CA LYS A 391 25.30 2.71 10.14
C LYS A 391 24.24 2.54 9.06
N VAL A 392 23.00 2.23 9.45
CA VAL A 392 21.91 1.87 8.53
C VAL A 392 20.65 2.62 8.91
N HIS A 393 20.01 3.25 7.92
CA HIS A 393 18.73 3.93 8.12
C HIS A 393 17.55 2.98 7.93
N ILE A 394 16.53 3.05 8.79
CA ILE A 394 15.32 2.22 8.68
C ILE A 394 14.17 3.07 8.12
N PHE A 395 13.59 2.65 6.99
CA PHE A 395 12.31 3.19 6.53
C PHE A 395 11.16 2.25 6.87
N ALA A 396 10.11 2.77 7.52
CA ALA A 396 8.90 2.01 7.76
C ALA A 396 7.88 2.18 6.61
N SER A 397 7.30 1.07 6.17
CA SER A 397 6.19 1.03 5.21
C SER A 397 5.17 -0.01 5.67
N GLY A 398 3.88 0.31 5.56
CA GLY A 398 2.82 -0.61 5.97
C GLY A 398 1.65 0.13 6.60
N ARG A 399 0.60 0.35 5.82
CA ARG A 399 -0.66 1.02 6.22
C ARG A 399 -0.54 2.41 6.87
N ILE A 400 0.64 3.03 6.95
CA ILE A 400 0.83 4.41 7.41
C ILE A 400 0.03 5.41 6.53
N ALA A 401 -0.77 6.29 7.15
CA ALA A 401 -1.49 7.36 6.45
C ALA A 401 -1.71 8.64 7.28
N THR A 402 -1.58 8.58 8.61
CA THR A 402 -1.88 9.70 9.53
C THR A 402 -0.68 10.02 10.43
N PRO A 403 -0.66 11.18 11.13
CA PRO A 403 0.47 11.58 11.96
C PRO A 403 0.77 10.57 13.08
N ILE A 404 -0.27 9.98 13.68
CA ILE A 404 -0.11 8.95 14.72
C ILE A 404 0.59 7.70 14.17
N ASP A 405 0.29 7.28 12.93
CA ASP A 405 0.96 6.13 12.32
C ASP A 405 2.46 6.39 12.14
N VAL A 406 2.83 7.63 11.78
CA VAL A 406 4.23 8.04 11.62
C VAL A 406 4.93 8.10 12.98
N ALA A 407 4.31 8.71 13.99
CA ALA A 407 4.87 8.77 15.34
C ALA A 407 5.11 7.37 15.91
N VAL A 408 4.16 6.43 15.72
CA VAL A 408 4.34 5.03 16.12
C VAL A 408 5.52 4.39 15.40
N ALA A 409 5.63 4.55 14.08
CA ALA A 409 6.75 3.99 13.33
C ALA A 409 8.11 4.54 13.78
N MET A 410 8.22 5.86 13.99
CA MET A 410 9.45 6.50 14.47
C MET A 410 9.79 6.07 15.90
N SER A 411 8.81 5.97 16.79
CA SER A 411 9.00 5.50 18.18
C SER A 411 9.54 4.06 18.27
N LEU A 412 9.30 3.24 17.25
CA LEU A 412 9.81 1.86 17.13
C LEU A 412 11.21 1.79 16.53
N GLY A 413 11.79 2.92 16.14
CA GLY A 413 13.14 3.00 15.58
C GLY A 413 13.21 3.23 14.09
N ALA A 414 12.13 3.63 13.40
CA ALA A 414 12.23 4.08 12.01
C ALA A 414 12.88 5.48 11.93
N ASP A 415 13.80 5.68 11.00
CA ASP A 415 14.39 6.99 10.68
C ASP A 415 13.46 7.81 9.77
N GLY A 416 12.61 7.15 8.99
CA GLY A 416 11.58 7.78 8.18
C GLY A 416 10.50 6.80 7.72
N VAL A 417 9.52 7.29 6.96
CA VAL A 417 8.39 6.50 6.50
C VAL A 417 8.21 6.60 4.98
N ASN A 418 7.91 5.46 4.37
CA ASN A 418 7.56 5.33 2.96
C ASN A 418 6.05 5.07 2.85
N ILE A 419 5.28 6.07 2.41
CA ILE A 419 3.82 5.99 2.34
C ILE A 419 3.34 5.75 0.90
N ALA A 420 2.50 4.73 0.68
CA ALA A 420 1.85 4.49 -0.62
C ALA A 420 0.39 4.96 -0.61
N ARG A 421 -0.46 4.28 0.18
CA ARG A 421 -1.91 4.45 0.12
C ARG A 421 -2.38 5.84 0.57
N GLY A 422 -1.72 6.47 1.55
CA GLY A 422 -1.99 7.87 1.92
C GLY A 422 -1.82 8.82 0.73
N PHE A 423 -0.72 8.70 -0.02
CA PHE A 423 -0.53 9.48 -1.24
C PHE A 423 -1.51 9.12 -2.37
N MET A 424 -1.92 7.85 -2.49
CA MET A 424 -2.99 7.48 -3.42
C MET A 424 -4.33 8.16 -3.05
N LEU A 425 -4.67 8.23 -1.76
CA LEU A 425 -5.86 8.93 -1.28
C LEU A 425 -5.73 10.44 -1.56
N ALA A 426 -4.57 11.05 -1.33
CA ALA A 426 -4.30 12.45 -1.66
C ALA A 426 -4.44 12.74 -3.17
N LEU A 427 -4.02 11.82 -4.04
CA LEU A 427 -4.29 11.90 -5.48
C LEU A 427 -5.80 11.87 -5.80
N GLY A 428 -6.63 11.31 -4.94
CA GLY A 428 -8.07 11.16 -5.14
C GLY A 428 -8.54 9.72 -5.26
N CYS A 429 -7.77 8.73 -4.78
CA CYS A 429 -8.24 7.36 -4.68
C CYS A 429 -9.47 7.30 -3.77
N ILE A 430 -10.50 6.59 -4.20
CA ILE A 430 -11.75 6.38 -3.44
C ILE A 430 -11.83 5.00 -2.79
N GLN A 431 -10.71 4.27 -2.72
CA GLN A 431 -10.66 2.91 -2.18
C GLN A 431 -11.63 1.95 -2.92
N ALA A 432 -11.73 2.07 -4.25
CA ALA A 432 -12.61 1.22 -5.07
C ALA A 432 -12.18 -0.26 -5.13
N LEU A 433 -10.94 -0.57 -4.73
CA LEU A 433 -10.34 -1.91 -4.75
C LEU A 433 -10.35 -2.61 -6.12
N ASP A 434 -10.43 -1.84 -7.20
CA ASP A 434 -10.49 -2.32 -8.59
C ASP A 434 -9.20 -2.00 -9.39
N CYS A 435 -8.07 -1.94 -8.69
CA CYS A 435 -6.79 -1.50 -9.27
C CYS A 435 -6.25 -2.47 -10.34
N ASN A 436 -6.55 -3.76 -10.20
CA ASN A 436 -6.09 -4.82 -11.11
C ASN A 436 -6.87 -4.86 -12.44
N SER A 437 -8.12 -4.38 -12.48
CA SER A 437 -9.01 -4.54 -13.64
C SER A 437 -8.75 -3.57 -14.80
N ASN A 438 -7.92 -2.55 -14.58
CA ASN A 438 -7.70 -1.41 -15.49
C ASN A 438 -8.88 -0.40 -15.58
N HIS A 439 -9.95 -0.55 -14.79
CA HIS A 439 -11.14 0.31 -14.82
C HIS A 439 -11.20 1.32 -13.66
N CYS A 440 -10.04 1.73 -13.12
CA CYS A 440 -9.97 2.71 -12.03
C CYS A 440 -10.74 4.00 -12.39
N PRO A 441 -11.82 4.34 -11.66
CA PRO A 441 -12.72 5.44 -12.03
C PRO A 441 -12.09 6.82 -11.86
N THR A 442 -11.03 6.92 -11.06
CA THR A 442 -10.34 8.18 -10.75
C THR A 442 -9.07 8.38 -11.59
N GLY A 443 -8.80 7.50 -12.56
CA GLY A 443 -7.66 7.63 -13.45
C GLY A 443 -6.29 7.32 -12.82
N ILE A 444 -6.25 6.79 -11.59
CA ILE A 444 -5.00 6.52 -10.85
C ILE A 444 -4.37 5.20 -11.28
N ALA A 445 -5.08 4.08 -11.17
CA ALA A 445 -4.56 2.73 -11.41
C ALA A 445 -5.04 2.15 -12.75
N THR A 446 -4.80 2.87 -13.86
CA THR A 446 -5.27 2.50 -15.20
C THR A 446 -4.32 2.96 -16.30
N GLN A 447 -4.24 2.19 -17.38
CA GLN A 447 -3.57 2.54 -18.63
C GLN A 447 -4.54 3.07 -19.70
N SER A 448 -5.84 3.19 -19.38
CA SER A 448 -6.84 3.76 -20.29
C SER A 448 -6.69 5.29 -20.38
N LYS A 449 -6.34 5.79 -21.57
CA LYS A 449 -6.22 7.24 -21.84
C LYS A 449 -7.50 8.01 -21.52
N SER A 450 -8.68 7.41 -21.67
CA SER A 450 -9.95 8.10 -21.36
C SER A 450 -10.14 8.27 -19.85
N LEU A 451 -9.84 7.23 -19.07
CA LEU A 451 -9.96 7.26 -17.61
C LEU A 451 -8.89 8.14 -16.97
N GLN A 452 -7.66 8.17 -17.51
CA GLN A 452 -6.58 9.02 -17.02
C GLN A 452 -6.93 10.52 -17.04
N LYS A 453 -7.83 10.96 -17.95
CA LYS A 453 -8.30 12.36 -18.02
C LYS A 453 -9.02 12.81 -16.75
N ALA A 454 -9.54 11.89 -15.94
CA ALA A 454 -10.14 12.22 -14.65
C ALA A 454 -9.13 12.80 -13.65
N LEU A 455 -7.84 12.49 -13.82
CA LEU A 455 -6.78 12.96 -12.94
C LEU A 455 -6.03 14.15 -13.55
N HIS A 456 -6.37 15.35 -13.09
CA HIS A 456 -5.65 16.58 -13.45
C HIS A 456 -4.29 16.63 -12.71
N VAL A 457 -3.19 16.54 -13.46
CA VAL A 457 -1.83 16.37 -12.92
C VAL A 457 -1.43 17.49 -11.96
N ASP A 458 -1.58 18.75 -12.36
CA ASP A 458 -1.13 19.87 -11.54
C ASP A 458 -1.92 20.02 -10.25
N GLY A 459 -3.24 19.85 -10.34
CA GLY A 459 -4.12 19.89 -9.17
C GLY A 459 -3.88 18.72 -8.23
N ALA A 460 -3.55 17.54 -8.76
CA ALA A 460 -3.17 16.38 -7.97
C ALA A 460 -1.78 16.54 -7.33
N ALA A 461 -0.84 17.20 -8.00
CA ALA A 461 0.48 17.50 -7.45
C ALA A 461 0.40 18.46 -6.26
N GLU A 462 -0.46 19.49 -6.30
CA GLU A 462 -0.73 20.34 -5.13
C GLU A 462 -1.27 19.52 -3.96
N ARG A 463 -2.21 18.60 -4.24
CA ARG A 463 -2.79 17.75 -3.21
C ARG A 463 -1.76 16.84 -2.53
N VAL A 464 -0.87 16.25 -3.32
CA VAL A 464 0.26 15.45 -2.83
C VAL A 464 1.17 16.29 -1.93
N ALA A 465 1.53 17.49 -2.37
CA ALA A 465 2.42 18.37 -1.61
C ALA A 465 1.79 18.84 -0.29
N ASN A 466 0.52 19.25 -0.32
CA ASN A 466 -0.22 19.68 0.86
C ASN A 466 -0.37 18.55 1.89
N TYR A 467 -0.67 17.33 1.43
CA TYR A 467 -0.74 16.16 2.29
C TYR A 467 0.58 15.90 3.00
N ALA A 468 1.70 15.87 2.27
CA ALA A 468 3.03 15.64 2.86
C ALA A 468 3.38 16.71 3.91
N LYS A 469 3.25 18.00 3.56
CA LYS A 469 3.56 19.13 4.45
C LYS A 469 2.68 19.13 5.70
N THR A 470 1.39 18.84 5.55
CA THR A 470 0.47 18.80 6.69
C THR A 470 0.73 17.60 7.58
N LEU A 471 1.03 16.44 6.99
CA LEU A 471 1.40 15.24 7.74
C LEU A 471 2.63 15.49 8.60
N GLU A 472 3.72 16.04 8.05
CA GLU A 472 4.92 16.35 8.83
C GLU A 472 4.64 17.41 9.91
N LYS A 473 3.92 18.48 9.56
CA LYS A 473 3.52 19.51 10.53
C LYS A 473 2.74 18.93 11.72
N GLU A 474 1.80 18.03 11.47
CA GLU A 474 1.00 17.40 12.53
C GLU A 474 1.81 16.34 13.31
N VAL A 475 2.83 15.71 12.70
CA VAL A 475 3.80 14.88 13.45
C VAL A 475 4.65 15.74 14.39
N TYR A 476 5.13 16.90 13.92
CA TYR A 476 5.79 17.88 14.80
C TYR A 476 4.87 18.34 15.93
N MET A 477 3.56 18.47 15.68
CA MET A 477 2.58 18.79 16.72
C MET A 477 2.52 17.72 17.81
N LEU A 478 2.50 16.43 17.43
CA LEU A 478 2.57 15.31 18.38
C LEU A 478 3.91 15.31 19.12
N CYS A 479 5.02 15.53 18.42
CA CYS A 479 6.36 15.63 19.00
C CYS A 479 6.43 16.71 20.09
N HIS A 480 5.91 17.90 19.82
CA HIS A 480 5.85 18.98 20.81
C HIS A 480 4.97 18.62 22.01
N SER A 481 3.90 17.84 21.84
CA SER A 481 3.09 17.35 22.95
C SER A 481 3.86 16.42 23.91
N CYS A 482 4.85 15.69 23.40
CA CYS A 482 5.77 14.86 24.20
C CYS A 482 6.90 15.67 24.86
N GLY A 483 6.95 16.99 24.65
CA GLY A 483 8.02 17.86 25.14
C GLY A 483 9.32 17.80 24.34
N TYR A 484 9.28 17.27 23.10
CA TYR A 484 10.40 17.18 22.17
C TYR A 484 10.39 18.30 21.13
N THR A 485 11.54 18.53 20.49
CA THR A 485 11.72 19.52 19.41
C THR A 485 11.85 18.89 18.03
N SER A 486 12.15 17.59 17.96
CA SER A 486 12.25 16.86 16.70
C SER A 486 11.66 15.44 16.82
N PRO A 487 10.96 14.94 15.79
CA PRO A 487 10.36 13.60 15.79
C PRO A 487 11.36 12.44 15.97
N ASP A 488 12.64 12.65 15.73
CA ASP A 488 13.66 11.63 15.98
C ASP A 488 13.94 11.35 17.46
N GLN A 489 13.38 12.18 18.35
CA GLN A 489 13.43 11.98 19.79
C GLN A 489 12.32 11.05 20.30
N PHE A 490 11.37 10.64 19.44
CA PHE A 490 10.35 9.68 19.84
C PHE A 490 11.00 8.37 20.30
N THR A 491 10.55 7.90 21.44
CA THR A 491 10.88 6.59 21.99
C THR A 491 9.63 5.74 22.10
N SER A 492 9.80 4.43 22.16
CA SER A 492 8.69 3.49 22.37
C SER A 492 7.93 3.70 23.69
N ASP A 493 8.49 4.47 24.64
CA ASP A 493 7.82 4.83 25.90
C ASP A 493 6.95 6.09 25.75
N ASP A 494 6.99 6.77 24.61
CA ASP A 494 6.11 7.91 24.31
C ASP A 494 4.76 7.46 23.72
N ILE A 495 4.57 6.15 23.49
CA ILE A 495 3.34 5.57 22.95
C ILE A 495 2.85 4.48 23.91
N MET A 496 1.58 4.55 24.28
CA MET A 496 0.89 3.43 24.92
C MET A 496 -0.15 2.81 23.99
N VAL A 497 -0.41 1.52 24.19
CA VAL A 497 -1.39 0.75 23.42
C VAL A 497 -2.37 0.08 24.37
N VAL A 498 -3.65 0.15 24.03
CA VAL A 498 -4.68 -0.58 24.78
C VAL A 498 -4.50 -2.09 24.55
N THR A 499 -4.19 -2.85 25.59
CA THR A 499 -4.02 -4.31 25.51
C THR A 499 -5.23 -5.07 26.03
N SER A 500 -5.99 -4.46 26.93
CA SER A 500 -7.34 -4.87 27.32
C SER A 500 -8.13 -3.66 27.81
N PRO A 501 -9.47 -3.70 27.88
CA PRO A 501 -10.26 -2.56 28.33
C PRO A 501 -9.77 -2.02 29.68
N GLY A 502 -9.39 -0.74 29.73
CA GLY A 502 -8.82 -0.09 30.92
C GLY A 502 -7.34 -0.39 31.21
N HIS A 503 -6.64 -1.14 30.35
CA HIS A 503 -5.22 -1.45 30.50
C HIS A 503 -4.41 -0.96 29.29
N LEU A 504 -3.37 -0.18 29.59
CA LEU A 504 -2.46 0.42 28.64
C LEU A 504 -1.06 -0.07 28.96
N ASP A 505 -0.38 -0.60 27.94
CA ASP A 505 1.03 -0.99 28.04
C ASP A 505 1.87 -0.11 27.12
N TYR A 506 3.14 0.09 27.50
CA TYR A 506 4.05 0.85 26.65
C TYR A 506 4.40 0.06 25.39
N LEU A 507 4.66 0.78 24.30
CA LEU A 507 5.04 0.14 23.05
C LEU A 507 6.36 -0.64 23.18
N SER A 508 7.25 -0.22 24.09
CA SER A 508 8.49 -0.92 24.45
C SER A 508 8.23 -2.32 25.00
N GLU A 509 7.27 -2.45 25.91
CA GLU A 509 6.87 -3.70 26.57
C GLU A 509 6.23 -4.67 25.57
N LEU A 510 5.55 -4.16 24.55
CA LEU A 510 4.86 -5.00 23.58
C LEU A 510 5.76 -5.49 22.45
N TYR A 511 6.64 -4.64 21.92
CA TYR A 511 7.36 -4.94 20.68
C TYR A 511 8.86 -5.17 20.90
N LEU A 512 9.52 -4.39 21.74
CA LEU A 512 10.97 -4.54 21.98
C LEU A 512 11.27 -5.73 22.89
N VAL A 513 10.49 -5.87 23.98
CA VAL A 513 10.57 -7.05 24.84
C VAL A 513 10.20 -8.30 24.04
N SER A 514 9.11 -8.26 23.27
CA SER A 514 8.71 -9.40 22.43
C SER A 514 9.79 -9.81 21.41
N ALA A 515 10.47 -8.84 20.77
CA ALA A 515 11.58 -9.16 19.86
C ALA A 515 12.75 -9.86 20.58
N ASN A 516 13.11 -9.38 21.78
CA ASN A 516 14.15 -9.97 22.60
C ASN A 516 13.77 -11.38 23.10
N GLU A 517 12.57 -11.55 23.66
CA GLU A 517 12.04 -12.82 24.14
C GLU A 517 11.96 -13.85 23.01
N ALA A 518 11.44 -13.46 21.84
CA ALA A 518 11.38 -14.33 20.67
C ALA A 518 12.78 -14.83 20.24
N SER A 519 13.81 -13.98 20.31
CA SER A 519 15.19 -14.39 20.05
C SER A 519 15.73 -15.37 21.11
N GLN A 520 15.46 -15.12 22.40
CA GLN A 520 15.90 -15.98 23.49
C GLN A 520 15.24 -17.36 23.44
N GLU A 521 13.91 -17.42 23.24
CA GLU A 521 13.16 -18.67 23.12
C GLU A 521 13.67 -19.51 21.94
N ARG A 522 13.90 -18.90 20.78
CA ARG A 522 14.45 -19.58 19.60
C ARG A 522 15.87 -20.08 19.83
N SER A 523 16.72 -19.25 20.42
CA SER A 523 18.09 -19.63 20.79
C SER A 523 18.11 -20.85 21.73
N ALA A 524 17.19 -20.88 22.70
CA ALA A 524 17.03 -22.02 23.61
C ALA A 524 16.53 -23.27 22.90
N ALA A 525 15.59 -23.13 21.97
CA ALA A 525 15.05 -24.25 21.19
C ALA A 525 16.12 -24.86 20.26
N ILE A 526 16.89 -24.03 19.55
CA ILE A 526 18.00 -24.47 18.68
C ILE A 526 19.06 -25.24 19.48
N LYS A 527 19.44 -24.74 20.67
CA LYS A 527 20.39 -25.43 21.56
C LYS A 527 19.91 -26.82 21.97
N LYS A 528 18.60 -27.05 22.01
CA LYS A 528 17.99 -28.35 22.31
C LYS A 528 17.73 -29.20 21.06
N GLY A 529 18.02 -28.69 19.86
CA GLY A 529 17.69 -29.35 18.60
C GLY A 529 16.18 -29.46 18.36
N MET A 530 15.39 -28.54 18.92
CA MET A 530 13.93 -28.55 18.91
C MET A 530 13.39 -27.28 18.26
N THR A 531 12.14 -27.31 17.81
CA THR A 531 11.36 -26.11 17.52
C THR A 531 10.92 -25.43 18.81
N VAL A 532 10.59 -24.13 18.75
CA VAL A 532 10.05 -23.41 19.93
C VAL A 532 8.76 -24.06 20.44
N GLY A 533 7.91 -24.56 19.53
CA GLY A 533 6.68 -25.26 19.89
C GLY A 533 6.94 -26.55 20.66
N GLU A 534 7.88 -27.37 20.19
CA GLU A 534 8.30 -28.59 20.91
C GLU A 534 8.93 -28.26 22.25
N MET A 535 9.79 -27.23 22.31
CA MET A 535 10.40 -26.80 23.57
C MET A 535 9.34 -26.36 24.58
N LYS A 536 8.34 -25.56 24.17
CA LYS A 536 7.24 -25.11 25.04
C LYS A 536 6.28 -26.24 25.44
N ALA A 537 6.11 -27.25 24.60
CA ALA A 537 5.33 -28.43 24.95
C ALA A 537 6.06 -29.38 25.93
N SER A 538 7.39 -29.26 26.00
CA SER A 538 8.26 -30.05 26.88
C SER A 538 8.56 -29.40 28.24
N SER A 539 8.19 -28.14 28.42
CA SER A 539 8.30 -27.36 29.67
C SER A 539 6.98 -27.34 30.40
#